data_AF-A0A182T145-F1
#
_entry.id   AF-A0A182T145-F1
#
_cell.length_a   1.000
_cell.length_b   1.000
_cell.length_c   1.000
_cell.angle_alpha   90.00
_cell.angle_beta   90.00
_cell.angle_gamma   90.00
#
_symmetry.space_group_name_H-M   'P 1'
#
loop_
_entity.id
_entity.type
_entity.pdbx_description
1 polymer ?
#
loop_
_entity_poly.entity_id
_entity_poly.type
_entity_poly.pdbx_seq_one_letter_code
_entity_poly.pdbx_strand_id
1 'polypeptide(L)'
;TRSTNVFNAVGFDASPTDPHETQQLRRTVIEWSCRMGSIECRTEALSRMLNDLSGSVLLPSYIRDSVYCGGATIASRPQLEPVWLRLQTVTDVGERLSIIETLACSENVELLDELLDSIFTNQNPGEWEFILSAVYRSSAIGYEAFDGWFTRNAQQIIQSIGLDPAFLNIVADINERVANVQKYNEVSIKELLTYQALS
;
A
#
# COMPACT_ATOMS: atom_id res chain seq x y z
N THR A 1 26.93 6.31 -22.85
CA THR A 1 26.17 7.09 -21.85
C THR A 1 25.48 6.12 -20.92
N ARG A 2 25.94 5.98 -19.68
CA ARG A 2 25.24 5.16 -18.67
C ARG A 2 23.92 5.90 -18.39
N SER A 3 22.79 5.33 -18.78
CA SER A 3 21.49 5.82 -18.35
C SER A 3 21.43 5.62 -16.84
N THR A 4 21.66 6.68 -16.07
CA THR A 4 21.36 6.68 -14.64
C THR A 4 19.84 6.68 -14.55
N ASN A 5 19.23 5.61 -14.03
CA ASN A 5 17.80 5.66 -13.75
C ASN A 5 17.54 6.73 -12.67
N VAL A 6 16.34 7.28 -12.62
CA VAL A 6 15.99 8.35 -11.67
C VAL A 6 16.23 7.91 -10.22
N PHE A 7 16.00 6.62 -9.93
CA PHE A 7 16.28 6.01 -8.63
C PHE A 7 17.74 6.15 -8.19
N ASN A 8 18.69 5.87 -9.07
CA ASN A 8 20.12 6.02 -8.79
C ASN A 8 20.56 7.50 -8.72
N ALA A 9 19.81 8.41 -9.33
CA ALA A 9 20.09 9.84 -9.28
C ALA A 9 19.65 10.48 -7.97
N VAL A 10 18.53 10.04 -7.39
CA VAL A 10 18.05 10.53 -6.09
C VAL A 10 18.53 9.62 -4.95
N GLY A 11 18.20 8.34 -4.96
CA GLY A 11 18.55 7.39 -3.89
C GLY A 11 17.85 7.68 -2.56
N PHE A 12 18.33 7.05 -1.48
CA PHE A 12 17.76 7.21 -0.14
C PHE A 12 18.48 8.23 0.75
N ASP A 13 19.65 8.73 0.33
CA ASP A 13 20.47 9.64 1.12
C ASP A 13 19.87 11.05 1.12
N ALA A 14 18.85 11.19 1.94
CA ALA A 14 18.07 12.39 2.18
C ALA A 14 18.81 13.39 3.08
N SER A 15 18.75 14.67 2.72
CA SER A 15 19.23 15.77 3.55
C SER A 15 18.07 16.70 3.93
N PRO A 16 17.99 17.21 5.17
CA PRO A 16 17.05 18.27 5.54
C PRO A 16 17.22 19.56 4.73
N THR A 17 18.37 19.75 4.08
CA THR A 17 18.65 20.91 3.21
C THR A 17 18.32 20.66 1.74
N ASP A 18 17.80 19.48 1.37
CA ASP A 18 17.36 19.20 0.01
C ASP A 18 16.26 20.22 -0.38
N PRO A 19 16.30 20.79 -1.60
CA PRO A 19 15.18 21.59 -2.12
C PRO A 19 13.87 20.80 -2.08
N HIS A 20 12.75 21.50 -1.91
CA HIS A 20 11.44 20.85 -1.77
C HIS A 20 11.12 19.93 -2.94
N GLU A 21 11.45 20.32 -4.17
CA GLU A 21 11.26 19.54 -5.38
C GLU A 21 12.08 18.24 -5.36
N THR A 22 13.31 18.30 -4.85
CA THR A 22 14.17 17.12 -4.66
C THR A 22 13.59 16.20 -3.59
N GLN A 23 13.02 16.76 -2.52
CA GLN A 23 12.35 15.97 -1.47
C GLN A 23 11.15 15.20 -2.04
N GLN A 24 10.29 15.89 -2.79
CA GLN A 24 9.11 15.29 -3.44
C GLN A 24 9.50 14.23 -4.47
N LEU A 25 10.52 14.52 -5.29
CA LEU A 25 11.04 13.56 -6.27
C LEU A 25 11.58 12.32 -5.57
N ARG A 26 12.38 12.48 -4.52
CA ARG A 26 12.95 11.37 -3.76
C ARG A 26 11.87 10.49 -3.14
N ARG A 27 10.90 11.09 -2.44
CA ARG A 27 9.73 10.40 -1.86
C ARG A 27 9.01 9.55 -2.92
N THR A 28 8.64 10.19 -4.03
CA THR A 28 7.91 9.55 -5.14
C THR A 28 8.71 8.39 -5.76
N VAL A 29 10.00 8.60 -5.98
CA VAL A 29 10.87 7.61 -6.63
C VAL A 29 11.09 6.40 -5.74
N ILE A 30 11.27 6.60 -4.42
CA ILE A 30 11.34 5.49 -3.45
C ILE A 30 10.02 4.70 -3.48
N GLU A 31 8.88 5.39 -3.34
CA GLU A 31 7.56 4.74 -3.29
C GLU A 31 7.35 3.83 -4.50
N TRP A 32 7.45 4.39 -5.71
CA TRP A 32 7.15 3.65 -6.92
C TRP A 32 8.20 2.59 -7.25
N SER A 33 9.49 2.85 -7.00
CA SER A 33 10.52 1.83 -7.23
C SER A 33 10.28 0.60 -6.37
N CYS A 34 9.95 0.80 -5.09
CA CYS A 34 9.66 -0.29 -4.16
C CYS A 34 8.36 -1.00 -4.51
N ARG A 35 7.26 -0.26 -4.76
CA ARG A 35 5.96 -0.85 -5.14
C ARG A 35 6.01 -1.61 -6.46
N MET A 36 6.87 -1.21 -7.40
CA MET A 36 7.09 -1.93 -8.67
C MET A 36 8.02 -3.15 -8.57
N GLY A 37 8.47 -3.53 -7.36
CA GLY A 37 9.25 -4.76 -7.19
C GLY A 37 10.77 -4.60 -7.28
N SER A 38 11.31 -3.37 -7.25
CA SER A 38 12.76 -3.19 -7.24
C SER A 38 13.38 -3.80 -5.98
N ILE A 39 14.14 -4.88 -6.15
CA ILE A 39 14.81 -5.60 -5.05
C ILE A 39 15.74 -4.66 -4.29
N GLU A 40 16.46 -3.80 -5.00
CA GLU A 40 17.36 -2.81 -4.39
C GLU A 40 16.58 -1.83 -3.50
N CYS A 41 15.48 -1.26 -4.01
CA CYS A 41 14.65 -0.35 -3.24
C CYS A 41 14.08 -1.04 -1.99
N ARG A 42 13.46 -2.20 -2.15
CA ARG A 42 12.79 -2.93 -1.07
C ARG A 42 13.77 -3.32 0.04
N THR A 43 14.95 -3.83 -0.34
CA THR A 43 15.98 -4.25 0.61
C THR A 43 16.53 -3.07 1.42
N GLU A 44 16.84 -1.96 0.74
CA GLU A 44 17.35 -0.75 1.40
C GLU A 44 16.27 -0.10 2.27
N ALA A 45 15.03 -0.03 1.78
CA ALA A 45 13.90 0.50 2.52
C ALA A 45 13.63 -0.30 3.80
N LEU A 46 13.66 -1.65 3.73
CA LEU A 46 13.54 -2.51 4.91
C LEU A 46 14.65 -2.23 5.92
N SER A 47 15.91 -2.16 5.48
CA SER A 47 17.04 -1.87 6.37
C SER A 47 16.85 -0.52 7.08
N ARG A 48 16.51 0.53 6.34
CA ARG A 48 16.31 1.87 6.91
C ARG A 48 15.09 1.96 7.82
N MET A 49 13.99 1.30 7.47
CA MET A 49 12.80 1.21 8.34
C MET A 49 13.16 0.56 9.68
N LEU A 50 13.89 -0.54 9.70
CA LEU A 50 14.31 -1.21 10.94
C LEU A 50 15.29 -0.37 11.77
N ASN A 51 16.15 0.41 11.11
CA ASN A 51 17.05 1.34 11.80
C ASN A 51 16.29 2.52 12.43
N ASP A 52 15.26 3.06 11.76
CA ASP A 52 14.40 4.12 12.31
C ASP A 52 13.57 3.58 13.49
N LEU A 53 12.96 2.40 13.33
CA LEU A 53 12.19 1.73 14.38
C LEU A 53 13.00 1.43 15.64
N SER A 54 14.27 1.04 15.48
CA SER A 54 15.17 0.79 16.61
C SER A 54 15.78 2.06 17.22
N GLY A 55 15.56 3.22 16.58
CA GLY A 55 16.18 4.50 16.97
C GLY A 55 17.67 4.60 16.65
N SER A 56 18.23 3.64 15.91
CA SER A 56 19.65 3.61 15.55
C SER A 56 20.02 4.70 14.56
N VAL A 57 19.18 4.89 13.52
CA VAL A 57 19.33 5.95 12.51
C VAL A 57 17.96 6.48 12.17
N LEU A 58 17.72 7.75 12.47
CA LEU A 58 16.43 8.39 12.21
C LEU A 58 16.26 8.77 10.74
N LEU A 59 15.07 8.54 10.21
CA LEU A 59 14.69 8.97 8.87
C LEU A 59 14.24 10.45 8.87
N PRO A 60 14.61 11.21 7.83
CA PRO A 60 13.94 12.47 7.54
C PRO A 60 12.44 12.26 7.31
N SER A 61 11.62 13.12 7.90
CA SER A 61 10.15 12.98 7.88
C SER A 61 9.57 12.88 6.47
N TYR A 62 10.13 13.58 5.49
CA TYR A 62 9.59 13.65 4.13
C TYR A 62 9.72 12.35 3.32
N ILE A 63 10.61 11.42 3.71
CA ILE A 63 10.74 10.10 3.07
C ILE A 63 10.17 8.97 3.92
N ARG A 64 9.81 9.23 5.18
CA ARG A 64 9.45 8.17 6.14
C ARG A 64 8.35 7.27 5.60
N ASP A 65 7.24 7.83 5.11
CA ASP A 65 6.11 7.05 4.58
C ASP A 65 6.54 6.13 3.43
N SER A 66 7.31 6.65 2.47
CA SER A 66 7.77 5.87 1.30
C SER A 66 8.77 4.78 1.68
N VAL A 67 9.66 5.06 2.64
CA VAL A 67 10.62 4.06 3.16
C VAL A 67 9.89 2.98 3.96
N TYR A 68 8.94 3.37 4.81
CA TYR A 68 8.17 2.43 5.63
C TYR A 68 7.31 1.52 4.77
N CYS A 69 6.51 2.09 3.85
CA CYS A 69 5.74 1.30 2.89
C CYS A 69 6.65 0.39 2.04
N GLY A 70 7.77 0.93 1.53
CA GLY A 70 8.72 0.15 0.74
C GLY A 70 9.36 -1.01 1.50
N GLY A 71 9.73 -0.80 2.77
CA GLY A 71 10.26 -1.85 3.64
C GLY A 71 9.21 -2.88 4.01
N ALA A 72 7.97 -2.45 4.28
CA ALA A 72 6.85 -3.33 4.61
C ALA A 72 6.55 -4.34 3.50
N THR A 73 6.78 -4.00 2.22
CA THR A 73 6.55 -4.92 1.09
C THR A 73 7.27 -6.27 1.22
N ILE A 74 8.42 -6.32 1.91
CA ILE A 74 9.20 -7.55 2.09
C ILE A 74 9.47 -7.88 3.56
N ALA A 75 8.90 -7.11 4.49
CA ALA A 75 9.08 -7.34 5.90
C ALA A 75 8.34 -8.60 6.34
N SER A 76 8.99 -9.42 7.17
CA SER A 76 8.33 -10.54 7.84
C SER A 76 7.37 -10.03 8.92
N ARG A 77 6.40 -10.88 9.31
CA ARG A 77 5.47 -10.54 10.39
C ARG A 77 6.18 -10.08 11.68
N PRO A 78 7.20 -10.78 12.21
CA PRO A 78 7.91 -10.31 13.42
C PRO A 78 8.57 -8.92 13.27
N GLN A 79 8.97 -8.54 12.05
CA GLN A 79 9.54 -7.21 11.79
C GLN A 79 8.49 -6.10 11.77
N LEU A 80 7.24 -6.42 11.40
CA LEU A 80 6.11 -5.49 11.42
C LEU A 80 5.35 -5.49 12.76
N GLU A 81 5.60 -6.46 13.64
CA GLU A 81 4.95 -6.54 14.94
C GLU A 81 5.06 -5.24 15.77
N PRO A 82 6.21 -4.54 15.86
CA PRO A 82 6.28 -3.26 16.56
C PRO A 82 5.36 -2.18 15.97
N VAL A 83 5.19 -2.18 14.64
CA VAL A 83 4.31 -1.25 13.91
C VAL A 83 2.85 -1.59 14.20
N TRP A 84 2.50 -2.88 14.18
CA TRP A 84 1.17 -3.38 14.55
C TRP A 84 0.80 -3.02 16.00
N LEU A 85 1.70 -3.27 16.96
CA LEU A 85 1.47 -2.94 18.37
C LEU A 85 1.34 -1.42 18.60
N ARG A 86 2.06 -0.61 17.81
CA ARG A 86 1.92 0.85 17.86
C ARG A 86 0.51 1.28 17.44
N LEU A 87 -0.07 0.66 16.40
CA LEU A 87 -1.46 0.92 15.99
C LEU A 87 -2.47 0.70 17.13
N GLN A 88 -2.21 -0.24 18.04
CA GLN A 88 -3.11 -0.55 19.15
C GLN A 88 -3.08 0.51 20.27
N THR A 89 -2.03 1.33 20.33
CA THR A 89 -1.75 2.20 21.49
C THR A 89 -1.75 3.69 21.15
N VAL A 90 -1.47 4.05 19.90
CA VAL A 90 -1.39 5.44 19.47
C VAL A 90 -2.77 6.06 19.27
N THR A 91 -2.96 7.30 19.72
CA THR A 91 -4.22 8.05 19.58
C THR A 91 -4.14 9.20 18.58
N ASP A 92 -2.93 9.61 18.19
CA ASP A 92 -2.75 10.64 17.17
C ASP A 92 -3.23 10.14 15.82
N VAL A 93 -4.22 10.82 15.24
CA VAL A 93 -4.86 10.40 13.98
C VAL A 93 -3.86 10.36 12.82
N GLY A 94 -2.93 11.32 12.75
CA GLY A 94 -1.94 11.36 11.69
C GLY A 94 -0.99 10.15 11.75
N GLU A 95 -0.48 9.85 12.94
CA GLU A 95 0.39 8.70 13.17
C GLU A 95 -0.34 7.38 12.90
N ARG A 96 -1.62 7.26 13.30
CA ARG A 96 -2.44 6.09 13.00
C ARG A 96 -2.58 5.86 11.49
N LEU A 97 -2.86 6.90 10.72
CA LEU A 97 -2.97 6.81 9.26
C LEU A 97 -1.64 6.36 8.62
N SER A 98 -0.51 6.96 9.01
CA SER A 98 0.81 6.53 8.51
C SER A 98 1.12 5.07 8.86
N ILE A 99 0.70 4.59 10.03
CA ILE A 99 0.88 3.19 10.44
C ILE A 99 0.00 2.27 9.59
N ILE A 100 -1.27 2.62 9.38
CA ILE A 100 -2.20 1.86 8.53
C ILE A 100 -1.66 1.75 7.11
N GLU A 101 -1.20 2.87 6.51
CA GLU A 101 -0.58 2.88 5.19
C GLU A 101 0.65 1.97 5.12
N THR A 102 1.51 2.01 6.15
CA THR A 102 2.68 1.13 6.23
C THR A 102 2.29 -0.34 6.24
N LEU A 103 1.35 -0.74 7.11
CA LEU A 103 0.92 -2.13 7.25
C LEU A 103 0.20 -2.63 5.98
N ALA A 104 -0.58 -1.77 5.33
CA ALA A 104 -1.29 -2.08 4.09
C ALA A 104 -0.36 -2.29 2.88
N CYS A 105 0.89 -1.80 2.94
CA CYS A 105 1.90 -2.07 1.90
C CYS A 105 2.54 -3.46 2.03
N SER A 106 2.25 -4.21 3.09
CA SER A 106 2.76 -5.58 3.27
C SER A 106 2.35 -6.51 2.13
N GLU A 107 3.25 -7.44 1.76
CA GLU A 107 2.91 -8.57 0.89
C GLU A 107 2.62 -9.86 1.69
N ASN A 108 2.67 -9.80 3.02
CA ASN A 108 2.24 -10.90 3.88
C ASN A 108 0.70 -10.92 3.99
N VAL A 109 0.07 -11.92 3.37
CA VAL A 109 -1.39 -12.05 3.28
C VAL A 109 -2.03 -12.20 4.66
N GLU A 110 -1.40 -12.93 5.58
CA GLU A 110 -1.95 -13.12 6.92
C GLU A 110 -2.05 -11.79 7.70
N LEU A 111 -1.04 -10.93 7.60
CA LEU A 111 -1.07 -9.59 8.19
C LEU A 111 -2.14 -8.70 7.54
N LEU A 112 -2.31 -8.77 6.22
CA LEU A 112 -3.35 -8.01 5.53
C LEU A 112 -4.76 -8.46 5.94
N ASP A 113 -4.97 -9.77 6.06
CA ASP A 113 -6.23 -10.34 6.55
C ASP A 113 -6.51 -9.89 7.99
N GLU A 114 -5.51 -9.93 8.89
CA GLU A 114 -5.66 -9.42 10.26
C GLU A 114 -5.95 -7.93 10.31
N LEU A 115 -5.30 -7.13 9.46
CA LEU A 115 -5.55 -5.69 9.35
C LEU A 115 -6.98 -5.42 8.89
N LEU A 116 -7.49 -6.17 7.91
CA LEU A 116 -8.88 -6.05 7.46
C LEU A 116 -9.87 -6.52 8.51
N ASP A 117 -9.61 -7.64 9.21
CA ASP A 117 -10.46 -8.12 10.30
C ASP A 117 -10.55 -7.12 11.47
N SER A 118 -9.49 -6.34 11.69
CA SER A 118 -9.49 -5.31 12.73
C SER A 118 -10.62 -4.30 12.57
N ILE A 119 -11.13 -4.08 11.34
CA ILE A 119 -12.29 -3.23 11.04
C ILE A 119 -13.49 -3.55 11.94
N PHE A 120 -13.76 -4.83 12.19
CA PHE A 120 -14.94 -5.26 12.96
C PHE A 120 -14.82 -4.97 14.46
N THR A 121 -13.59 -4.77 14.94
CA THR A 121 -13.29 -4.47 16.34
C THR A 121 -12.81 -3.03 16.55
N ASN A 122 -12.64 -2.27 15.47
CA ASN A 122 -12.07 -0.93 15.51
C ASN A 122 -13.01 0.03 16.22
N GLN A 123 -12.50 0.68 17.26
CA GLN A 123 -13.25 1.62 18.09
C GLN A 123 -13.16 3.07 17.58
N ASN A 124 -12.27 3.36 16.61
CA ASN A 124 -12.11 4.68 16.03
C ASN A 124 -13.13 4.87 14.89
N PRO A 125 -14.11 5.77 15.04
CA PRO A 125 -15.13 5.99 14.02
C PRO A 125 -14.50 6.39 12.68
N GLY A 126 -14.95 5.75 11.59
CA GLY A 126 -14.48 6.04 10.23
C GLY A 126 -13.10 5.45 9.87
N GLU A 127 -12.33 4.94 10.83
CA GLU A 127 -10.99 4.40 10.55
C GLU A 127 -11.02 3.16 9.64
N TRP A 128 -12.13 2.43 9.66
CA TRP A 128 -12.37 1.30 8.75
C TRP A 128 -12.23 1.71 7.27
N GLU A 129 -12.62 2.93 6.91
CA GLU A 129 -12.55 3.43 5.53
C GLU A 129 -11.09 3.59 5.10
N PHE A 130 -10.25 4.12 5.99
CA PHE A 130 -8.81 4.27 5.77
C PHE A 130 -8.12 2.90 5.68
N ILE A 131 -8.46 1.96 6.57
CA ILE A 131 -7.90 0.60 6.52
C ILE A 131 -8.23 -0.07 5.20
N LEU A 132 -9.53 -0.11 4.84
CA LEU A 132 -10.00 -0.78 3.64
C LEU A 132 -9.37 -0.14 2.40
N SER A 133 -9.36 1.20 2.31
CA SER A 133 -8.79 1.92 1.18
C SER A 133 -7.27 1.82 1.07
N ALA A 134 -6.55 1.80 2.17
CA ALA A 134 -5.11 1.58 2.16
C ALA A 134 -4.80 0.18 1.62
N VAL A 135 -5.51 -0.86 2.06
CA VAL A 135 -5.24 -2.24 1.63
C VAL A 135 -5.50 -2.43 0.13
N TYR A 136 -6.70 -2.13 -0.39
CA TYR A 136 -6.99 -2.44 -1.80
C TYR A 136 -6.22 -1.56 -2.81
N ARG A 137 -5.70 -0.39 -2.39
CA ARG A 137 -4.98 0.55 -3.27
C ARG A 137 -3.45 0.39 -3.24
N SER A 138 -2.90 -0.25 -2.21
CA SER A 138 -1.45 -0.30 -2.00
C SER A 138 -0.74 -1.20 -3.01
N SER A 139 -1.33 -2.34 -3.37
CA SER A 139 -0.74 -3.28 -4.33
C SER A 139 -1.79 -4.23 -4.92
N ALA A 140 -1.41 -5.00 -5.93
CA ALA A 140 -2.24 -6.09 -6.45
C ALA A 140 -2.51 -7.16 -5.36
N ILE A 141 -1.51 -7.45 -4.52
CA ILE A 141 -1.65 -8.38 -3.39
C ILE A 141 -2.64 -7.83 -2.36
N GLY A 142 -2.60 -6.53 -2.07
CA GLY A 142 -3.57 -5.87 -1.20
C GLY A 142 -5.00 -5.93 -1.75
N TYR A 143 -5.17 -5.76 -3.07
CA TYR A 143 -6.46 -5.95 -3.73
C TYR A 143 -6.96 -7.41 -3.63
N GLU A 144 -6.11 -8.40 -3.87
CA GLU A 144 -6.45 -9.82 -3.75
C GLU A 144 -6.83 -10.19 -2.30
N ALA A 145 -6.10 -9.66 -1.31
CA ALA A 145 -6.43 -9.83 0.11
C ALA A 145 -7.80 -9.23 0.42
N PHE A 146 -8.08 -8.01 -0.04
CA PHE A 146 -9.39 -7.37 0.09
C PHE A 146 -10.51 -8.22 -0.53
N ASP A 147 -10.34 -8.69 -1.76
CA ASP A 147 -11.36 -9.48 -2.48
C ASP A 147 -11.67 -10.80 -1.77
N GLY A 148 -10.62 -11.49 -1.31
CA GLY A 148 -10.75 -12.70 -0.52
C GLY A 148 -11.45 -12.45 0.82
N TRP A 149 -11.05 -11.41 1.54
CA TRP A 149 -11.66 -11.01 2.81
C TRP A 149 -13.13 -10.61 2.63
N PHE A 150 -13.45 -9.82 1.61
CA PHE A 150 -14.80 -9.37 1.29
C PHE A 150 -15.73 -10.56 1.04
N THR A 151 -15.26 -11.55 0.28
CA THR A 151 -16.02 -12.77 -0.02
C THR A 151 -16.25 -13.61 1.23
N ARG A 152 -15.23 -13.81 2.08
CA ARG A 152 -15.33 -14.64 3.28
C ARG A 152 -16.17 -13.99 4.39
N ASN A 153 -16.16 -12.66 4.48
CA ASN A 153 -16.77 -11.92 5.58
C ASN A 153 -18.07 -11.19 5.21
N ALA A 154 -18.69 -11.50 4.07
CA ALA A 154 -19.85 -10.79 3.55
C ALA A 154 -20.97 -10.52 4.58
N GLN A 155 -21.32 -11.52 5.40
CA GLN A 155 -22.34 -11.37 6.44
C GLN A 155 -21.91 -10.37 7.54
N GLN A 156 -20.69 -10.49 8.03
CA GLN A 156 -20.14 -9.61 9.07
C GLN A 156 -20.04 -8.18 8.55
N ILE A 157 -19.59 -8.00 7.31
CA ILE A 157 -19.52 -6.71 6.63
C ILE A 157 -20.89 -6.04 6.60
N ILE A 158 -21.93 -6.73 6.13
CA ILE A 158 -23.30 -6.20 6.09
C ILE A 158 -23.78 -5.73 7.48
N GLN A 159 -23.42 -6.46 8.53
CA GLN A 159 -23.80 -6.13 9.90
C GLN A 159 -23.00 -4.97 10.50
N SER A 160 -21.78 -4.73 10.03
CA SER A 160 -20.89 -3.71 10.59
C SER A 160 -20.84 -2.41 9.76
N ILE A 161 -20.37 -2.50 8.51
CA ILE A 161 -20.08 -1.32 7.66
C ILE A 161 -20.84 -1.32 6.34
N GLY A 162 -21.50 -2.42 5.98
CA GLY A 162 -22.04 -2.64 4.63
C GLY A 162 -23.21 -1.75 4.23
N LEU A 163 -23.87 -1.11 5.22
CA LEU A 163 -24.93 -0.13 5.00
C LEU A 163 -24.41 1.33 5.02
N ASP A 164 -23.13 1.53 5.30
CA ASP A 164 -22.52 2.86 5.29
C ASP A 164 -22.39 3.36 3.84
N PRO A 165 -22.83 4.59 3.52
CA PRO A 165 -22.67 5.16 2.18
C PRO A 165 -21.23 5.18 1.66
N ALA A 166 -20.24 5.39 2.52
CA ALA A 166 -18.83 5.37 2.12
C ALA A 166 -18.42 3.97 1.65
N PHE A 167 -18.92 2.92 2.30
CA PHE A 167 -18.64 1.54 1.91
C PHE A 167 -19.23 1.24 0.53
N LEU A 168 -20.49 1.64 0.31
CA LEU A 168 -21.16 1.47 -0.98
C LEU A 168 -20.43 2.21 -2.11
N ASN A 169 -19.91 3.41 -1.84
CA ASN A 169 -19.11 4.17 -2.81
C ASN A 169 -17.80 3.46 -3.15
N ILE A 170 -17.11 2.88 -2.17
CA ILE A 170 -15.88 2.12 -2.41
C ILE A 170 -16.18 0.87 -3.26
N VAL A 171 -17.22 0.11 -2.92
CA VAL A 171 -17.62 -1.06 -3.71
C VAL A 171 -18.00 -0.66 -5.14
N ALA A 172 -18.66 0.47 -5.33
CA ALA A 172 -18.98 0.99 -6.66
C ALA A 172 -17.73 1.35 -7.48
N ASP A 173 -16.76 2.08 -6.90
CA ASP A 173 -15.48 2.42 -7.55
C ASP A 173 -14.69 1.15 -7.93
N ILE A 174 -14.63 0.17 -7.03
CA ILE A 174 -13.97 -1.11 -7.30
C ILE A 174 -14.65 -1.85 -8.46
N ASN A 175 -15.98 -1.94 -8.46
CA ASN A 175 -16.74 -2.59 -9.53
C ASN A 175 -16.54 -1.89 -10.89
N GLU A 176 -16.47 -0.56 -10.91
CA GLU A 176 -16.19 0.20 -12.12
C GLU A 176 -14.80 -0.11 -12.67
N ARG A 177 -13.76 -0.19 -11.82
CA ARG A 177 -12.41 -0.57 -12.22
C ARG A 177 -12.36 -1.97 -12.83
N VAL A 178 -13.02 -2.94 -12.21
CA VAL A 178 -13.07 -4.34 -12.70
C VAL A 178 -13.79 -4.41 -14.05
N ALA A 179 -14.93 -3.73 -14.21
CA ALA A 179 -15.66 -3.69 -15.46
C ALA A 179 -14.84 -3.08 -16.61
N ASN A 180 -14.06 -2.03 -16.32
CA ASN A 180 -13.18 -1.40 -17.29
C ASN A 180 -12.05 -2.33 -17.76
N VAL A 181 -11.46 -3.13 -16.87
CA VAL A 181 -10.43 -4.13 -17.22
C VAL A 181 -11.02 -5.22 -18.12
N GLN A 182 -12.20 -5.75 -17.78
CA GLN A 182 -12.87 -6.76 -18.60
C GLN A 182 -13.14 -6.24 -20.01
N LYS A 183 -13.67 -5.02 -20.13
CA LYS A 183 -13.93 -4.37 -21.41
C LYS A 183 -12.65 -4.18 -22.24
N TYR A 184 -11.54 -3.78 -21.62
CA TYR A 184 -10.25 -3.64 -22.31
C TYR A 184 -9.75 -4.99 -22.85
N ASN A 185 -9.87 -6.06 -22.06
CA ASN A 185 -9.48 -7.40 -22.47
C ASN A 185 -10.31 -7.89 -23.66
N GLU A 186 -11.63 -7.64 -23.66
CA GLU A 186 -12.51 -7.98 -24.79
C GLU A 186 -12.11 -7.25 -26.08
N VAL A 187 -11.78 -5.95 -26.00
CA VAL A 187 -11.33 -5.16 -27.16
C VAL A 187 -10.00 -5.69 -27.69
N SER A 188 -9.05 -5.94 -26.80
CA SER A 188 -7.71 -6.45 -27.16
C SER A 188 -7.80 -7.83 -27.85
N ILE A 189 -8.67 -8.72 -27.36
CA ILE A 189 -8.92 -10.02 -28.00
C ILE A 189 -9.56 -9.84 -29.39
N LYS A 190 -10.54 -8.94 -29.52
CA LYS A 190 -11.17 -8.65 -30.83
C LYS A 190 -10.15 -8.12 -31.84
N GLU A 191 -9.26 -7.22 -31.44
CA GLU A 191 -8.19 -6.71 -32.30
C GLU A 191 -7.24 -7.83 -32.74
N LEU A 192 -6.77 -8.66 -31.81
CA LEU A 192 -5.92 -9.83 -32.11
C LEU A 192 -6.58 -10.80 -33.10
N LEU A 193 -7.87 -11.11 -32.91
CA LEU A 193 -8.63 -11.96 -33.83
C LEU A 193 -8.82 -11.31 -35.21
N THR A 194 -8.95 -9.98 -35.26
CA THR A 194 -9.08 -9.24 -36.53
C THR A 194 -7.76 -9.24 -37.30
N TYR A 195 -6.62 -9.10 -36.62
CA TYR A 195 -5.29 -9.21 -37.23
C TYR A 195 -5.03 -10.62 -37.78
N GLN A 196 -5.43 -11.67 -37.05
CA GLN A 196 -5.30 -13.06 -37.52
C GLN A 196 -6.21 -13.40 -38.71
N ALA A 197 -7.34 -12.69 -38.87
CA ALA A 197 -8.23 -12.87 -40.01
C ALA A 197 -7.76 -12.15 -41.29
N LEU A 198 -6.77 -11.26 -41.18
CA LEU A 198 -6.20 -10.47 -42.28
C LEU A 198 -4.82 -10.99 -42.75
N SER A 199 -4.28 -12.01 -42.08
CA SER A 199 -3.03 -12.72 -42.42
C SER A 199 -3.32 -14.09 -43.03
#